data_AF-A0AAC9V5P9-F1
#
_entry.id   AF-A0AAC9V5P9-F1
#
_cell.length_a   1.000
_cell.length_b   1.000
_cell.length_c   1.000
_cell.angle_alpha   90.00
_cell.angle_beta   90.00
_cell.angle_gamma   90.00
#
_symmetry.space_group_name_H-M   'P 1'
#
loop_
_entity.id
_entity.type
_entity.pdbx_description
1 polymer ?
#
loop_
_entity_poly.entity_id
_entity_poly.type
_entity_poly.pdbx_seq_one_letter_code
_entity_poly.pdbx_strand_id
1 'polypeptide(L)'
;MKITSGGMEAVYYGRVSAYGMSPIEITLSEEKDPLTFHFCIEHDPHRDDIATDIQLIRYNEVRIACINYPRGKPTGNQDLIHLGVLDNRSLSLRYEVTIHYDLSAWALAFTFYSGEGGPGDE
;
A
#
# COMPACT_ATOMS: atom_id res chain seq x y z
N MET A 1 4.62 17.11 -11.96
CA MET A 1 6.05 17.06 -11.60
C MET A 1 6.44 15.59 -11.51
N LYS A 2 7.49 15.14 -12.20
CA LYS A 2 7.93 13.73 -12.18
C LYS A 2 9.09 13.58 -11.20
N ILE A 3 8.94 12.75 -10.18
CA ILE A 3 10.00 12.46 -9.20
C ILE A 3 10.53 11.07 -9.54
N THR A 4 11.79 10.98 -9.94
CA THR A 4 12.45 9.72 -10.28
C THR A 4 13.60 9.43 -9.31
N SER A 5 13.76 8.16 -8.93
CA SER A 5 14.89 7.68 -8.13
C SER A 5 15.17 6.22 -8.47
N GLY A 6 16.42 5.88 -8.79
CA GLY A 6 16.83 4.49 -9.05
C GLY A 6 16.08 3.78 -10.17
N GLY A 7 15.70 4.48 -11.25
CA GLY A 7 14.96 3.90 -12.38
C GLY A 7 13.44 3.80 -12.18
N MET A 8 12.93 4.26 -11.04
CA MET A 8 11.49 4.28 -10.74
C MET A 8 10.95 5.70 -10.64
N GLU A 9 9.74 5.91 -11.15
CA GLU A 9 8.97 7.16 -11.10
C GLU A 9 7.91 7.05 -10.00
N ALA A 10 7.85 8.01 -9.07
CA ALA A 10 6.71 8.11 -8.16
C ALA A 10 5.48 8.59 -8.95
N VAL A 11 4.49 7.71 -9.12
CA VAL A 11 3.29 7.98 -9.94
C VAL A 11 2.11 8.47 -9.11
N TYR A 12 2.03 8.06 -7.85
CA TYR A 12 1.00 8.54 -6.93
C TYR A 12 1.49 8.45 -5.48
N TYR A 13 1.32 9.51 -4.70
CA TYR A 13 1.77 9.54 -3.31
C TYR A 13 0.88 10.45 -2.48
N GLY A 14 0.87 10.21 -1.18
CA GLY A 14 0.08 11.01 -0.27
C GLY A 14 0.16 10.55 1.17
N ARG A 15 -0.54 11.30 2.01
CA ARG A 15 -0.81 10.94 3.39
C ARG A 15 -2.29 11.12 3.67
N VAL A 16 -2.94 10.08 4.17
CA VAL A 16 -4.38 10.07 4.47
C VAL A 16 -4.56 9.62 5.91
N SER A 17 -5.51 10.24 6.61
CA SER A 17 -5.95 9.80 7.93
C SER A 17 -7.36 9.23 7.82
N ALA A 18 -7.57 8.05 8.39
CA ALA A 18 -8.89 7.47 8.57
C ALA A 18 -9.29 7.55 10.04
N TYR A 19 -10.58 7.82 10.27
CA TYR A 19 -11.19 7.75 11.59
C TYR A 19 -11.81 6.37 11.82
N GLY A 20 -11.66 5.87 13.04
CA GLY A 20 -11.92 4.48 13.40
C GLY A 20 -11.02 3.51 12.64
N MET A 21 -11.47 2.25 12.57
CA MET A 21 -10.77 1.17 11.84
C MET A 21 -11.27 1.03 10.40
N SER A 22 -11.79 2.12 9.83
CA SER A 22 -12.31 2.14 8.47
C SER A 22 -11.16 1.94 7.46
N PRO A 23 -11.36 1.13 6.40
CA PRO A 23 -10.37 0.99 5.35
C PRO A 23 -10.07 2.32 4.67
N ILE A 24 -8.83 2.51 4.22
CA ILE A 24 -8.45 3.59 3.30
C ILE A 24 -8.43 3.02 1.89
N GLU A 25 -9.16 3.67 0.98
CA GLU A 25 -9.22 3.30 -0.43
C GLU A 25 -8.38 4.26 -1.26
N ILE A 26 -7.50 3.70 -2.09
CA ILE A 26 -6.69 4.46 -3.04
C ILE A 26 -6.90 3.88 -4.42
N THR A 27 -7.40 4.70 -5.34
CA THR A 27 -7.62 4.29 -6.73
C THR A 27 -6.58 4.95 -7.63
N LEU A 28 -5.82 4.12 -8.35
CA LEU A 28 -4.98 4.56 -9.45
C LEU A 28 -5.83 4.52 -10.73
N SER A 29 -6.30 5.69 -11.16
CA SER A 29 -7.09 5.82 -12.39
C SER A 29 -6.19 6.02 -13.60
N GLU A 30 -6.04 4.98 -14.40
CA GLU A 30 -5.73 5.13 -15.82
C GLU A 30 -7.04 4.92 -16.60
N GLU A 31 -7.24 5.66 -17.71
CA GLU A 31 -8.54 5.98 -18.31
C GLU A 31 -9.47 4.79 -18.68
N LYS A 32 -9.02 3.53 -18.54
CA LYS A 32 -9.75 2.34 -18.99
C LYS A 32 -10.00 1.27 -17.92
N ASP A 33 -9.21 1.19 -16.85
CA ASP A 33 -9.41 0.19 -15.80
C ASP A 33 -8.74 0.63 -14.47
N PRO A 34 -9.49 1.25 -13.55
CA PRO A 34 -8.90 1.79 -12.32
C PRO A 34 -8.49 0.66 -11.36
N LEU A 35 -7.23 0.66 -10.92
CA LEU A 35 -6.74 -0.27 -9.91
C LEU A 35 -6.95 0.30 -8.52
N THR A 36 -7.75 -0.38 -7.69
CA THR A 36 -8.11 0.07 -6.35
C THR A 36 -7.40 -0.74 -5.26
N PHE A 37 -6.82 -0.04 -4.29
CA PHE A 37 -6.13 -0.61 -3.14
C PHE A 37 -6.91 -0.30 -1.86
N HIS A 38 -7.26 -1.34 -1.11
CA HIS A 38 -7.91 -1.23 0.18
C HIS A 38 -6.91 -1.54 1.29
N PHE A 39 -6.49 -0.51 2.02
CA PHE A 39 -5.66 -0.66 3.20
C PHE A 39 -6.54 -0.90 4.43
N CYS A 40 -6.28 -2.00 5.14
CA CYS A 40 -7.01 -2.39 6.33
C CYS A 40 -6.04 -2.56 7.50
N ILE A 41 -6.48 -2.21 8.70
CA ILE A 41 -5.79 -2.56 9.94
C ILE A 41 -6.56 -3.70 10.59
N GLU A 42 -5.88 -4.80 10.87
CA GLU A 42 -6.50 -6.00 11.44
C GLU A 42 -5.80 -6.41 12.73
N HIS A 43 -6.57 -7.04 13.61
CA HIS A 43 -6.03 -7.67 14.81
C HIS A 43 -6.44 -9.14 14.79
N ASP A 44 -5.44 -10.01 14.78
CA ASP A 44 -5.64 -11.46 14.89
C ASP A 44 -4.97 -11.93 16.19
N PRO A 45 -5.76 -12.28 17.23
CA PRO A 45 -5.23 -12.73 18.51
C PRO A 45 -4.58 -14.11 18.45
N HIS A 46 -4.74 -14.85 17.34
CA HIS A 46 -4.12 -16.16 17.13
C HIS A 46 -2.74 -16.07 16.46
N ARG A 47 -2.35 -14.87 16.02
CA ARG A 47 -1.05 -14.57 15.42
C ARG A 47 -0.17 -13.79 16.39
N ASP A 48 1.09 -14.17 16.51
CA ASP A 48 2.10 -13.48 17.32
C ASP A 48 3.04 -12.59 16.47
N ASP A 49 2.88 -12.61 15.15
CA ASP A 49 3.66 -11.83 14.20
C ASP A 49 3.02 -10.48 13.84
N ILE A 50 3.85 -9.55 13.35
CA ILE A 50 3.45 -8.31 12.69
C ILE A 50 3.65 -8.52 11.20
N ALA A 51 2.57 -8.51 10.43
CA ALA A 51 2.61 -8.90 9.02
C ALA A 51 1.76 -8.01 8.13
N THR A 52 2.10 -8.03 6.84
CA THR A 52 1.29 -7.46 5.78
C THR A 52 0.80 -8.57 4.88
N ASP A 53 -0.52 -8.75 4.81
CA ASP A 53 -1.12 -9.70 3.88
C ASP A 53 -1.66 -8.94 2.67
N ILE A 54 -1.23 -9.35 1.47
CA ILE A 54 -1.64 -8.73 0.20
C ILE A 54 -2.43 -9.76 -0.59
N GLN A 55 -3.65 -9.40 -0.97
CA GLN A 55 -4.56 -10.31 -1.65
C GLN A 55 -5.26 -9.61 -2.81
N LEU A 56 -5.27 -10.24 -3.97
CA LEU A 56 -6.10 -9.81 -5.09
C LEU A 56 -7.55 -10.23 -4.81
N ILE A 57 -8.43 -9.26 -4.52
CA ILE A 57 -9.85 -9.52 -4.25
C ILE A 57 -10.59 -9.77 -5.58
N ARG A 58 -10.30 -8.94 -6.57
CA ARG A 58 -10.83 -8.98 -7.94
C ARG A 58 -9.76 -8.50 -8.90
N TYR A 59 -10.01 -8.64 -10.20
CA TYR A 59 -9.05 -8.33 -11.25
C TYR A 59 -8.38 -6.94 -11.14
N ASN A 60 -9.06 -5.94 -10.57
CA ASN A 60 -8.58 -4.58 -10.36
C ASN A 60 -8.75 -4.08 -8.91
N GLU A 61 -8.88 -4.99 -7.94
CA GLU A 61 -9.02 -4.65 -6.52
C GLU A 61 -8.04 -5.46 -5.68
N VAL A 62 -7.15 -4.77 -4.96
CA VAL A 62 -6.13 -5.36 -4.10
C VAL A 62 -6.40 -4.98 -2.65
N ARG A 63 -6.39 -5.97 -1.78
CA ARG A 63 -6.41 -5.79 -0.32
C ARG A 63 -5.00 -5.77 0.23
N ILE A 64 -4.72 -4.83 1.13
CA ILE A 64 -3.48 -4.77 1.90
C ILE A 64 -3.85 -4.68 3.37
N ALA A 65 -3.68 -5.79 4.10
CA ALA A 65 -4.01 -5.88 5.51
C ALA A 65 -2.75 -5.79 6.37
N CYS A 66 -2.70 -4.77 7.24
CA CYS A 66 -1.67 -4.61 8.25
C CYS A 66 -2.13 -5.31 9.53
N ILE A 67 -1.60 -6.51 9.79
CA ILE A 67 -2.03 -7.40 10.86
C ILE A 67 -1.16 -7.18 12.09
N ASN A 68 -1.81 -6.92 13.22
CA ASN A 68 -1.18 -6.75 14.53
C ASN A 68 -0.14 -5.61 14.60
N TYR A 69 -0.26 -4.60 13.74
CA TYR A 69 0.65 -3.44 13.73
C TYR A 69 0.59 -2.69 15.08
N PRO A 70 1.75 -2.27 15.63
CA PRO A 70 1.80 -1.64 16.94
C PRO A 70 1.24 -0.22 16.90
N ARG A 71 0.64 0.21 18.01
CA ARG A 71 0.12 1.57 18.16
C ARG A 71 1.24 2.56 18.46
N GLY A 72 1.04 3.82 18.07
CA GLY A 72 1.92 4.95 18.39
C GLY A 72 3.26 4.97 17.65
N LYS A 73 3.63 3.88 16.97
CA LYS A 73 4.86 3.78 16.19
C LYS A 73 4.52 3.64 14.70
N PRO A 74 5.10 4.49 13.84
CA PRO A 74 5.01 4.27 12.41
C PRO A 74 5.60 2.91 12.03
N THR A 75 4.82 2.09 11.34
CA THR A 75 5.15 0.72 10.95
C THR A 75 4.73 0.51 9.51
N GLY A 76 5.60 -0.07 8.71
CA GLY A 76 5.36 -0.28 7.28
C GLY A 76 6.50 -1.07 6.67
N ASN A 77 6.42 -1.30 5.37
CA ASN A 77 7.48 -2.00 4.68
C ASN A 77 8.64 -1.03 4.37
N GLN A 78 9.85 -1.41 4.78
CA GLN A 78 11.07 -0.66 4.44
C GLN A 78 11.44 -0.88 2.97
N ASP A 79 11.13 -2.08 2.45
CA ASP A 79 11.35 -2.47 1.08
C ASP A 79 10.15 -2.13 0.20
N LEU A 80 10.40 -2.07 -1.11
CA LEU A 80 9.36 -1.90 -2.11
C LEU A 80 8.58 -3.19 -2.26
N ILE A 81 7.28 -3.09 -2.08
CA ILE A 81 6.35 -4.19 -2.32
C ILE A 81 6.03 -4.18 -3.81
N HIS A 82 6.40 -5.24 -4.52
CA HIS A 82 6.00 -5.43 -5.91
C HIS A 82 4.54 -5.86 -5.97
N LEU A 83 3.71 -5.02 -6.60
CA LEU A 83 2.27 -5.25 -6.75
C LEU A 83 1.91 -5.86 -8.10
N GLY A 84 2.84 -5.84 -9.05
CA GLY A 84 2.66 -6.40 -10.39
C GLY A 84 3.05 -5.40 -11.47
N VAL A 85 2.22 -5.30 -12.51
CA VAL A 85 2.47 -4.46 -13.68
C VAL A 85 1.22 -3.60 -13.95
N LEU A 86 1.44 -2.32 -14.23
CA LEU A 86 0.43 -1.36 -14.67
C LEU A 86 0.96 -0.73 -15.97
N ASP A 87 0.20 -0.79 -17.06
CA ASP A 87 0.59 -0.26 -18.38
C ASP A 87 2.02 -0.67 -18.83
N ASN A 88 2.31 -1.96 -18.76
CA ASN A 88 3.63 -2.57 -19.07
C ASN A 88 4.82 -2.08 -18.22
N ARG A 89 4.55 -1.37 -17.13
CA ARG A 89 5.56 -0.90 -16.17
C ARG A 89 5.37 -1.59 -14.82
N SER A 90 6.45 -1.93 -14.13
CA SER A 90 6.32 -2.52 -12.79
C SER A 90 5.64 -1.52 -11.86
N LEU A 91 4.62 -1.98 -11.13
CA LEU A 91 4.00 -1.21 -10.06
C LEU A 91 4.52 -1.70 -8.72
N SER A 92 5.09 -0.79 -7.94
CA SER A 92 5.57 -1.08 -6.59
C SER A 92 5.03 -0.06 -5.60
N LEU A 93 4.93 -0.47 -4.34
CA LEU A 93 4.40 0.34 -3.25
C LEU A 93 5.41 0.41 -2.11
N ARG A 94 5.58 1.62 -1.59
CA ARG A 94 6.12 1.84 -0.24
C ARG A 94 5.05 2.50 0.60
N TYR A 95 4.93 2.09 1.86
CA TYR A 95 3.98 2.70 2.76
C TYR A 95 4.42 2.62 4.22
N GLU A 96 3.81 3.47 5.03
CA GLU A 96 3.94 3.53 6.47
C GLU A 96 2.57 3.80 7.09
N VAL A 97 2.24 3.04 8.13
CA VAL A 97 1.02 3.13 8.91
C VAL A 97 1.34 3.61 10.31
N THR A 98 0.57 4.58 10.82
CA THR A 98 0.60 4.99 12.22
C THR A 98 -0.78 4.82 12.83
N ILE A 99 -0.94 3.90 13.77
CA ILE A 99 -2.20 3.67 14.49
C ILE A 99 -2.19 4.48 15.78
N HIS A 100 -3.22 5.29 16.02
CA HIS A 100 -3.31 6.07 17.25
C HIS A 100 -3.66 5.17 18.45
N TYR A 101 -3.22 5.57 19.66
CA TYR A 101 -3.36 4.76 20.88
C TYR A 101 -4.80 4.43 21.24
N ASP A 102 -5.70 5.38 21.00
CA ASP A 102 -7.13 5.34 21.31
C ASP A 102 -7.96 4.60 20.25
N LEU A 103 -7.33 4.10 19.18
CA LEU A 103 -7.98 3.49 18.00
C LEU A 103 -9.03 4.39 17.34
N SER A 104 -9.04 5.69 17.64
CA SER A 104 -9.97 6.63 17.05
C SER A 104 -9.56 7.01 15.63
N ALA A 105 -8.29 6.79 15.28
CA ALA A 105 -7.75 7.09 13.98
C ALA A 105 -6.48 6.30 13.66
N TRP A 106 -6.16 6.25 12.38
CA TRP A 106 -4.86 5.84 11.89
C TRP A 106 -4.49 6.64 10.64
N ALA A 107 -3.20 6.76 10.37
CA ALA A 107 -2.68 7.47 9.22
C ALA A 107 -1.88 6.52 8.32
N LEU A 108 -2.05 6.67 7.02
CA LEU A 108 -1.29 6.00 5.98
C LEU A 108 -0.48 7.05 5.21
N ALA A 109 0.83 6.89 5.19
CA ALA A 109 1.70 7.54 4.21
C ALA A 109 2.07 6.50 3.15
N PHE A 110 1.94 6.85 1.87
CA PHE A 110 2.17 5.90 0.78
C PHE A 110 2.83 6.55 -0.42
N THR A 111 3.52 5.74 -1.22
CA THR A 111 4.03 6.11 -2.54
C THR A 111 3.98 4.88 -3.45
N PHE A 112 3.27 5.03 -4.56
CA PHE A 112 3.29 4.12 -5.69
C PHE A 112 4.39 4.55 -6.66
N TYR A 113 5.20 3.58 -7.04
CA TYR A 113 6.31 3.71 -7.96
C TYR A 113 6.02 2.91 -9.23
N SER A 114 6.36 3.48 -10.37
CA SER A 114 6.32 2.84 -11.68
C SER A 114 7.71 2.84 -12.31
N GLY A 115 8.25 1.66 -12.61
CA GLY A 115 9.58 1.47 -13.20
C GLY A 115 9.53 0.85 -14.59
N GLU A 116 10.60 0.97 -15.36
CA GLU A 116 10.78 0.15 -16.57
C GLU A 116 11.16 -1.27 -16.14
N GLY A 117 10.36 -2.27 -16.52
CA GLY A 117 10.63 -3.70 -16.25
C GLY A 117 9.65 -4.36 -15.28
N GLY A 118 8.62 -5.04 -15.82
CA GLY A 118 7.94 -6.11 -15.08
C GLY A 118 8.88 -7.31 -14.84
N PRO A 119 8.50 -8.32 -14.03
CA PRO A 119 9.36 -9.47 -13.79
C PRO A 119 9.56 -10.25 -15.09
N GLY A 120 10.75 -10.10 -15.70
CA GLY A 120 11.15 -10.75 -16.93
C GLY A 120 12.24 -9.96 -17.65
N ASP A 121 13.50 -10.18 -17.23
CA ASP A 121 14.67 -10.40 -18.12
C ASP A 121 15.97 -10.38 -17.28
N GLU A 122 16.23 -11.48 -16.56
CA GLU A 122 17.58 -12.05 -16.34
C GLU A 122 17.48 -13.58 -16.44
#